data_AF-A0AAD4SG42-F1
#
_entry.id   AF-A0AAD4SG42-F1
#
_cell.length_a   1.000
_cell.length_b   1.000
_cell.length_c   1.000
_cell.angle_alpha   90.00
_cell.angle_beta   90.00
_cell.angle_gamma   90.00
#
_symmetry.space_group_name_H-M   'P 1'
#
loop_
_entity.id
_entity.type
_entity.pdbx_description
1 polymer ?
#
loop_
_entity_poly.entity_id
_entity_poly.type
_entity_poly.pdbx_seq_one_letter_code
_entity_poly.pdbx_strand_id
1 'polypeptide(L)'
;QKSYSLSTLQITSNKPTPEAQNMPKIKTNRVRYPNGWELIEPTLRELEAKMREAENDPHDGKRKCEALWPIFNIAHQKSRYIYDLFYRRKEISKELYEFCLDQGFADRNLIAKWKKSGYERLCCLQCIQPRDHNFSTTCVLVTDSYYLIYAV
;
A
#
# COMPACT_ATOMS: atom_id res chain seq x y z
N GLN A 1 7.01 52.54 27.20
CA GLN A 1 5.65 52.04 26.91
C GLN A 1 5.73 51.17 25.67
N LYS A 2 5.27 49.91 25.80
CA LYS A 2 4.66 48.98 24.83
C LYS A 2 5.07 49.14 23.34
N SER A 3 5.50 48.11 22.61
CA SER A 3 4.99 46.74 22.58
C SER A 3 5.91 45.84 21.74
N TYR A 4 6.21 44.64 22.24
CA TYR A 4 6.71 43.52 21.45
C TYR A 4 5.56 43.01 20.56
N SER A 5 5.76 42.95 19.24
CA SER A 5 4.83 42.26 18.33
C SER A 5 5.31 40.84 18.08
N LEU A 6 4.50 39.89 18.51
CA LEU A 6 4.64 38.45 18.30
C LEU A 6 4.37 38.05 16.85
N SER A 7 5.18 37.09 16.40
CA SER A 7 4.83 35.94 15.55
C SER A 7 4.09 36.18 14.22
N THR A 8 4.80 35.92 13.12
CA THR A 8 4.27 35.06 12.05
C THR A 8 5.45 34.29 11.44
N LEU A 9 5.82 33.18 12.09
CA LEU A 9 6.61 32.13 11.43
C LEU A 9 5.70 31.49 10.39
N GLN A 10 5.88 31.84 9.11
CA GLN A 10 5.29 31.08 8.02
C GLN A 10 6.03 29.75 7.93
N ILE A 11 5.43 28.72 8.52
CA ILE A 11 5.76 27.32 8.28
C ILE A 11 5.36 27.06 6.82
N THR A 12 6.29 27.27 5.90
CA THR A 12 6.14 26.81 4.52
C THR A 12 6.20 25.29 4.57
N SER A 13 5.03 24.68 4.46
CA SER A 13 4.87 23.24 4.25
C SER A 13 5.66 22.84 3.00
N ASN A 14 6.83 22.25 3.18
CA ASN A 14 7.54 21.56 2.11
C ASN A 14 6.73 20.33 1.72
N LYS A 15 5.82 20.51 0.78
CA LYS A 15 5.07 19.44 0.12
C LYS A 15 6.00 18.87 -0.95
N PRO A 16 6.44 17.59 -0.86
CA PRO A 16 7.27 17.02 -1.90
C PRO A 16 6.47 16.88 -3.20
N THR A 17 7.13 17.21 -4.30
CA THR A 17 6.61 17.17 -5.68
C THR A 17 6.24 15.76 -6.13
N PRO A 18 5.34 15.60 -7.12
CA PRO A 18 4.78 14.29 -7.53
C PRO A 18 5.76 13.37 -8.28
N GLU A 19 6.99 13.84 -8.52
CA GLU A 19 7.94 13.22 -9.46
C GLU A 19 8.84 12.16 -8.80
N ALA A 20 8.77 12.00 -7.47
CA ALA A 20 9.59 11.06 -6.72
C ALA A 20 9.05 9.61 -6.67
N GLN A 21 8.02 9.26 -7.44
CA GLN A 21 7.35 7.94 -7.34
C GLN A 21 7.91 6.86 -8.28
N ASN A 22 8.93 7.14 -9.10
CA ASN A 22 9.39 6.19 -10.12
C ASN A 22 10.92 6.03 -10.20
N MET A 23 11.59 5.90 -9.05
CA MET A 23 12.95 5.32 -9.02
C MET A 23 12.86 3.81 -8.83
N PRO A 24 13.47 2.97 -9.70
CA PRO A 24 13.76 1.60 -9.31
C PRO A 24 14.64 1.67 -8.07
N LYS A 25 14.20 1.04 -6.98
CA LYS A 25 14.94 1.01 -5.72
C LYS A 25 16.23 0.22 -5.93
N ILE A 26 17.27 0.92 -6.39
CA ILE A 26 18.63 0.41 -6.39
C ILE A 26 18.94 0.11 -4.93
N LYS A 27 19.12 -1.18 -4.61
CA LYS A 27 19.55 -1.63 -3.28
C LYS A 27 20.96 -1.10 -3.02
N THR A 28 21.07 0.17 -2.62
CA THR A 28 22.32 0.75 -2.20
C THR A 28 22.79 0.00 -0.95
N ASN A 29 24.07 -0.37 -0.95
CA ASN A 29 24.78 -1.23 0.01
C ASN A 29 24.89 -0.66 1.45
N ARG A 30 23.93 0.17 1.89
CA ARG A 30 23.92 0.92 3.16
C ARG A 30 22.70 0.63 4.03
N VAL A 31 21.93 -0.40 3.71
CA VAL A 31 20.73 -0.75 4.46
C VAL A 31 21.10 -1.74 5.56
N ARG A 32 21.04 -1.31 6.83
CA ARG A 32 21.13 -2.23 7.96
C ARG A 32 19.80 -2.96 8.09
N TYR A 33 19.81 -4.26 7.86
CA TYR A 33 18.63 -5.09 8.05
C TYR A 33 18.33 -5.24 9.55
N PRO A 34 17.08 -4.99 9.99
CA PRO A 34 16.69 -5.18 11.37
C PRO A 34 16.58 -6.67 11.73
N ASN A 35 16.59 -6.97 13.03
CA ASN A 35 16.42 -8.34 13.54
C ASN A 35 15.09 -8.96 13.04
N GLY A 36 15.15 -10.19 12.54
CA GLY A 36 13.98 -10.92 12.01
C GLY A 36 13.74 -10.77 10.51
N TRP A 37 14.59 -10.03 9.78
CA TRP A 37 14.50 -9.91 8.31
C TRP A 37 14.65 -11.26 7.61
N GLU A 38 15.52 -12.15 8.11
CA GLU A 38 15.79 -13.47 7.50
C GLU A 38 14.54 -14.35 7.34
N LEU A 39 13.55 -14.21 8.23
CA LEU A 39 12.31 -15.00 8.17
C LEU A 39 11.35 -14.52 7.07
N ILE A 40 11.33 -13.21 6.81
CA ILE A 40 10.40 -12.59 5.85
C ILE A 40 11.01 -12.39 4.46
N GLU A 41 12.33 -12.36 4.38
CA GLU A 41 13.04 -12.18 3.13
C GLU A 41 12.67 -13.18 2.02
N PRO A 42 12.63 -14.51 2.26
CA PRO A 42 12.36 -15.46 1.19
C PRO A 42 10.97 -15.26 0.58
N THR A 43 9.95 -15.07 1.43
CA THR A 43 8.57 -14.87 0.99
C THR A 43 8.39 -13.53 0.26
N LEU A 44 9.05 -12.46 0.71
CA LEU A 44 9.02 -11.17 0.03
C LEU A 44 9.71 -11.24 -1.34
N ARG A 45 10.85 -11.94 -1.45
CA ARG A 45 11.55 -12.14 -2.73
C ARG A 45 10.71 -12.94 -3.72
N GLU A 46 10.01 -13.98 -3.26
CA GLU A 46 9.09 -14.74 -4.11
C GLU A 46 7.95 -13.87 -4.64
N LEU A 47 7.35 -13.03 -3.79
CA LEU A 47 6.29 -12.10 -4.19
C LEU A 47 6.80 -11.03 -5.17
N GLU A 48 8.02 -10.53 -4.97
CA GLU A 48 8.65 -9.59 -5.92
C GLU A 48 8.95 -10.25 -7.28
N ALA A 49 9.41 -11.51 -7.27
CA ALA A 49 9.63 -12.27 -8.49
C ALA A 49 8.32 -12.43 -9.28
N LYS A 50 7.23 -12.82 -8.60
CA LYS A 50 5.89 -12.91 -9.20
C LYS A 50 5.40 -11.57 -9.74
N MET A 51 5.70 -10.47 -9.05
CA MET A 51 5.31 -9.13 -9.52
C MET A 51 6.01 -8.78 -10.84
N ARG A 52 7.31 -9.07 -10.94
CA ARG A 52 8.09 -8.85 -12.17
C ARG A 52 7.62 -9.76 -13.31
N GLU A 53 7.23 -10.99 -13.01
CA GLU A 53 6.63 -11.91 -13.99
C GLU A 53 5.32 -11.34 -14.53
N ALA A 54 4.42 -10.92 -13.64
CA ALA A 54 3.14 -10.29 -14.01
C ALA A 54 3.31 -8.97 -14.80
N GLU A 55 4.38 -8.20 -14.55
CA GLU A 55 4.71 -7.01 -15.33
C GLU A 55 5.20 -7.34 -16.75
N ASN A 56 5.90 -8.48 -16.92
CA ASN A 56 6.44 -8.92 -18.21
C ASN A 56 5.44 -9.73 -19.04
N ASP A 57 4.36 -10.22 -18.43
CA ASP A 57 3.36 -11.03 -19.12
C ASP A 57 2.75 -10.27 -20.30
N PRO A 58 2.58 -10.90 -21.47
CA PRO A 58 1.96 -10.25 -22.62
C PRO A 58 0.49 -9.93 -22.32
N HIS A 59 0.11 -8.69 -22.62
CA HIS A 59 -1.24 -8.15 -22.33
C HIS A 59 -2.22 -8.37 -23.51
N ASP A 60 -1.90 -9.27 -24.44
CA ASP A 60 -2.58 -9.34 -25.72
C ASP A 60 -4.04 -9.81 -25.59
N GLY A 61 -4.95 -9.05 -26.20
CA GLY A 61 -6.40 -9.29 -26.14
C GLY A 61 -7.12 -8.98 -24.82
N LYS A 62 -6.41 -8.63 -23.73
CA LYS A 62 -7.03 -8.35 -22.42
C LYS A 62 -7.40 -6.87 -22.28
N ARG A 63 -8.44 -6.58 -21.50
CA ARG A 63 -8.75 -5.20 -21.11
C ARG A 63 -7.66 -4.67 -20.17
N LYS A 64 -7.38 -3.37 -20.21
CA LYS A 64 -6.39 -2.72 -19.32
C LYS A 64 -6.58 -3.10 -17.84
N CYS A 65 -7.82 -3.13 -17.37
CA CYS A 65 -8.14 -3.50 -15.98
C CYS A 65 -7.77 -4.96 -15.66
N GLU A 66 -7.99 -5.88 -16.59
CA GLU A 66 -7.70 -7.31 -16.43
C GLU A 66 -6.20 -7.58 -16.51
N ALA A 67 -5.48 -6.82 -17.35
CA ALA A 67 -4.02 -6.89 -17.45
C ALA A 67 -3.33 -6.45 -16.15
N LEU A 68 -3.85 -5.41 -15.48
CA LEU A 68 -3.29 -4.88 -14.23
C LEU A 68 -3.72 -5.66 -12.98
N TRP A 69 -4.79 -6.46 -13.06
CA TRP A 69 -5.36 -7.15 -11.91
C TRP A 69 -4.36 -8.08 -11.18
N PRO A 70 -3.54 -8.90 -11.87
CA PRO A 70 -2.51 -9.71 -11.22
C PRO A 70 -1.51 -8.87 -10.42
N ILE A 71 -1.11 -7.71 -10.94
CA ILE A 71 -0.17 -6.79 -10.27
C ILE A 71 -0.79 -6.27 -8.97
N PHE A 72 -2.05 -5.80 -9.03
CA PHE A 72 -2.76 -5.33 -7.84
C PHE A 72 -2.98 -6.44 -6.81
N ASN A 73 -3.27 -7.67 -7.26
CA ASN A 73 -3.45 -8.82 -6.38
C ASN A 73 -2.16 -9.16 -5.63
N ILE A 74 -1.01 -9.17 -6.31
CA ILE A 74 0.30 -9.42 -5.69
C ILE A 74 0.66 -8.29 -4.71
N ALA A 75 0.43 -7.02 -5.09
CA ALA A 75 0.68 -5.87 -4.21
C ALA A 75 -0.19 -5.92 -2.93
N HIS A 76 -1.46 -6.32 -3.06
CA HIS A 76 -2.36 -6.56 -1.94
C HIS A 76 -1.83 -7.69 -1.05
N GLN A 77 -1.49 -8.84 -1.65
CA GLN A 77 -0.98 -10.01 -0.94
C GLN A 77 0.29 -9.68 -0.14
N LYS A 78 1.23 -8.94 -0.74
CA LYS A 78 2.46 -8.49 -0.09
C LYS A 78 2.17 -7.60 1.12
N SER A 79 1.28 -6.60 0.95
CA SER A 79 0.90 -5.72 2.05
C SER A 79 0.15 -6.47 3.17
N ARG A 80 -0.69 -7.45 2.80
CA ARG A 80 -1.46 -8.24 3.76
C ARG A 80 -0.59 -9.19 4.57
N TYR A 81 0.42 -9.79 3.94
CA TYR A 81 1.40 -10.64 4.61
C TYR A 81 2.10 -9.88 5.75
N ILE A 82 2.61 -8.67 5.46
CA ILE A 82 3.27 -7.81 6.46
C ILE A 82 2.27 -7.39 7.56
N TYR A 83 1.04 -7.05 7.19
CA TYR A 83 -0.01 -6.67 8.14
C TYR A 83 -0.33 -7.81 9.12
N ASP A 84 -0.53 -9.03 8.61
CA ASP A 84 -0.88 -10.20 9.40
C ASP A 84 0.26 -10.60 10.35
N LEU A 85 1.52 -10.50 9.92
CA LEU A 85 2.68 -10.78 10.77
C LEU A 85 2.82 -9.79 11.93
N PHE A 86 2.50 -8.51 11.72
CA PHE A 86 2.60 -7.50 12.77
C PHE A 86 1.38 -7.45 13.69
N TYR A 87 0.16 -7.45 13.13
CA TYR A 87 -1.06 -7.25 13.92
C TYR A 87 -1.67 -8.55 14.48
N ARG A 88 -1.65 -9.64 13.71
CA ARG A 88 -2.24 -10.92 14.14
C ARG A 88 -1.23 -11.79 14.89
N ARG A 89 -0.09 -12.10 14.25
CA ARG A 89 0.89 -13.05 14.80
C ARG A 89 1.92 -12.40 15.73
N LYS A 90 2.21 -11.10 15.53
CA LYS A 90 3.20 -10.31 16.31
C LYS A 90 4.61 -10.93 16.31
N GLU A 91 4.99 -11.57 15.21
CA GLU A 91 6.33 -12.18 15.03
C GLU A 91 7.41 -11.14 14.65
N ILE A 92 6.98 -9.94 14.22
CA ILE A 92 7.83 -8.87 13.70
C ILE A 92 7.96 -7.73 14.73
N SER A 93 9.18 -7.20 14.88
CA SER A 93 9.43 -5.99 15.68
C SER A 93 8.91 -4.72 14.99
N LYS A 94 8.58 -3.69 15.78
CA LYS A 94 8.11 -2.40 15.25
C LYS A 94 9.12 -1.77 14.28
N GLU A 95 10.42 -1.89 14.57
CA GLU A 95 11.51 -1.38 13.72
C GLU A 95 11.52 -2.04 12.34
N LEU A 96 11.35 -3.36 12.29
CA LEU A 96 11.29 -4.11 11.03
C LEU A 96 10.03 -3.77 10.23
N TYR A 97 8.91 -3.55 10.91
CA TYR A 97 7.68 -3.11 10.26
C TYR A 97 7.82 -1.71 9.63
N GLU A 98 8.40 -0.74 10.35
CA GLU A 98 8.66 0.61 9.83
C GLU A 98 9.64 0.58 8.66
N PHE A 99 10.70 -0.23 8.77
CA PHE A 99 11.63 -0.47 7.69
C PHE A 99 10.94 -1.01 6.43
N CYS A 100 10.03 -1.97 6.57
CA CYS A 100 9.27 -2.52 5.45
C CYS A 100 8.38 -1.47 4.76
N LEU A 101 7.82 -0.54 5.53
CA LEU A 101 7.02 0.56 5.00
C LEU A 101 7.89 1.63 4.31
N ASP A 102 9.11 1.89 4.81
CA ASP A 102 10.05 2.86 4.22
C ASP A 102 10.62 2.34 2.90
N GLN A 103 10.96 1.05 2.87
CA GLN A 103 11.37 0.36 1.65
C GLN A 103 10.20 0.08 0.70
N GLY A 104 8.95 0.40 1.08
CA GLY A 104 7.75 0.20 0.25
C GLY A 104 7.46 -1.25 -0.10
N PHE A 105 7.78 -2.19 0.79
CA PHE A 105 7.27 -3.55 0.69
C PHE A 105 5.77 -3.60 1.01
N ALA A 106 5.25 -2.67 1.80
CA ALA A 106 3.81 -2.53 2.07
C ALA A 106 3.33 -1.10 1.84
N ASP A 107 2.05 -0.96 1.47
CA ASP A 107 1.40 0.34 1.31
C ASP A 107 0.85 0.86 2.65
N ARG A 108 1.40 2.00 3.08
CA ARG A 108 1.06 2.69 4.33
C ARG A 108 -0.39 3.17 4.33
N ASN A 109 -0.90 3.62 3.18
CA ASN A 109 -2.26 4.13 3.02
C ASN A 109 -3.28 3.00 3.05
N LEU A 110 -2.99 1.87 2.38
CA LEU A 110 -3.86 0.69 2.38
C LEU A 110 -4.00 0.12 3.80
N ILE A 111 -2.89 -0.01 4.52
CA ILE A 111 -2.91 -0.50 5.91
C ILE A 111 -3.68 0.47 6.83
N ALA A 112 -3.54 1.77 6.64
CA ALA A 112 -4.32 2.76 7.40
C ALA A 112 -5.83 2.59 7.18
N LYS A 113 -6.26 2.13 6.00
CA LYS A 113 -7.67 1.82 5.73
C LYS A 113 -8.11 0.53 6.42
N TRP A 114 -7.30 -0.52 6.41
CA TRP A 114 -7.63 -1.78 7.09
C TRP A 114 -7.85 -1.65 8.60
N LYS A 115 -7.28 -0.62 9.23
CA LYS A 115 -7.52 -0.29 10.65
C LYS A 115 -8.90 0.30 10.91
N LYS A 116 -9.59 0.81 9.88
CA LYS A 116 -10.93 1.39 10.01
C LYS A 116 -11.98 0.29 9.87
N SER A 117 -13.00 0.31 10.73
CA SER A 117 -14.15 -0.59 10.64
C SER A 117 -14.82 -0.47 9.28
N GLY A 118 -15.17 -1.61 8.67
CA GLY A 118 -15.80 -1.68 7.35
C GLY A 118 -14.84 -1.69 6.15
N TYR A 119 -13.52 -1.53 6.36
CA TYR A 119 -12.53 -1.60 5.29
C TYR A 119 -11.52 -2.74 5.48
N GLU A 120 -11.77 -3.68 6.39
CA GLU A 120 -10.82 -4.75 6.76
C GLU A 120 -10.40 -5.66 5.60
N ARG A 121 -11.27 -5.79 4.57
CA ARG A 121 -11.06 -6.61 3.36
C ARG A 121 -10.79 -5.79 2.10
N LEU A 122 -10.42 -4.51 2.26
CA LEU A 122 -10.22 -3.61 1.12
C LEU A 122 -9.13 -4.15 0.15
N CYS A 123 -9.50 -4.30 -1.12
CA CYS A 123 -8.63 -4.71 -2.24
C CYS A 123 -7.47 -3.75 -2.48
N CYS A 124 -7.80 -2.52 -2.89
CA CYS A 124 -6.85 -1.47 -3.22
C CYS A 124 -7.48 -0.10 -2.97
N LEU A 125 -6.68 0.96 -2.99
CA LEU A 125 -7.16 2.33 -2.77
C LEU A 125 -8.07 2.84 -3.89
N GLN A 126 -7.89 2.33 -5.11
CA GLN A 126 -8.73 2.69 -6.25
C GLN A 126 -10.19 2.24 -6.06
N CYS A 127 -10.42 1.13 -5.35
CA CYS A 127 -11.75 0.60 -5.04
C CYS A 127 -12.61 1.60 -4.22
N ILE A 128 -12.01 2.54 -3.48
CA ILE A 128 -12.72 3.51 -2.61
C ILE A 128 -12.70 4.94 -3.15
N GLN A 129 -11.99 5.19 -4.25
CA GLN A 129 -11.84 6.54 -4.78
C GLN A 129 -13.09 6.89 -5.62
N PRO A 130 -13.91 7.88 -5.21
CA PRO A 130 -15.15 8.21 -5.94
C PRO A 130 -14.86 8.78 -7.34
N ARG A 131 -13.70 9.43 -7.52
CA ARG A 131 -13.28 9.99 -8.82
C ARG A 131 -13.14 8.92 -9.92
N ASP A 132 -12.83 7.69 -9.53
CA ASP A 132 -12.54 6.61 -10.49
C ASP A 132 -13.81 5.88 -10.95
N HIS A 133 -14.99 6.31 -10.46
CA HIS A 133 -16.28 5.71 -10.77
C HIS A 133 -17.24 6.75 -11.36
N ASN A 134 -17.98 6.37 -12.41
CA ASN A 134 -18.90 7.27 -13.12
C ASN A 134 -19.97 7.90 -12.21
N PHE A 135 -20.38 7.20 -11.15
CA PHE A 135 -21.42 7.65 -10.21
C PHE A 135 -20.87 8.15 -8.87
N SER A 136 -19.56 8.36 -8.75
CA SER A 136 -18.92 8.75 -7.48
C SER A 136 -19.22 7.79 -6.31
N THR A 137 -19.56 6.54 -6.61
CA THR A 137 -19.82 5.47 -5.65
C THR A 137 -18.56 4.64 -5.40
N THR A 138 -18.52 3.92 -4.28
CA THR A 138 -17.45 2.94 -3.99
C THR A 138 -17.64 1.67 -4.81
N CYS A 139 -16.55 0.97 -5.11
CA CYS A 139 -16.58 -0.28 -5.87
C CYS A 139 -17.40 -1.37 -5.14
N VAL A 140 -18.16 -2.17 -5.91
CA VAL A 140 -19.03 -3.27 -5.42
C VAL A 140 -18.26 -4.30 -4.57
N LEU A 141 -16.96 -4.46 -4.79
CA LEU A 141 -16.12 -5.39 -4.02
C LEU A 141 -15.85 -4.93 -2.57
N VAL A 142 -16.15 -3.66 -2.24
CA VAL A 142 -16.00 -3.11 -0.88
C VAL A 142 -17.28 -3.27 -0.05
N THR A 143 -18.44 -3.53 -0.69
CA THR A 143 -19.66 -3.86 0.03
C THR A 143 -19.58 -5.30 0.51
N ASP A 144 -19.74 -5.51 1.82
CA ASP A 144 -19.73 -6.82 2.46
C ASP A 144 -20.49 -7.86 1.63
N SER A 145 -19.94 -9.07 1.48
CA SER A 145 -20.56 -10.19 0.76
C SER A 145 -21.99 -10.51 1.24
N TYR A 146 -22.41 -10.01 2.40
CA TYR A 146 -23.80 -10.08 2.88
C TYR A 146 -24.79 -9.27 2.05
N TYR A 147 -24.41 -8.15 1.44
CA TYR A 147 -25.33 -7.31 0.67
C TYR A 147 -25.53 -7.78 -0.77
N LEU A 148 -24.57 -8.54 -1.33
CA LEU A 148 -24.70 -9.13 -2.67
C LEU A 148 -25.68 -10.32 -2.72
N ILE A 149 -26.01 -10.93 -1.58
CA ILE A 149 -27.04 -11.99 -1.50
C ILE A 149 -28.45 -11.40 -1.56
N TYR A 150 -28.63 -10.14 -1.13
CA TYR A 150 -29.93 -9.45 -1.14
C TYR A 150 -30.15 -8.55 -2.37
N ALA A 151 -29.25 -8.59 -3.35
CA ALA A 151 -29.32 -7.78 -4.58
C ALA A 151 -29.32 -8.64 -5.86
N VAL A 152 -29.73 -9.92 -5.76
CA VAL A 152 -30.14 -10.78 -6.89
C VAL A 152 -31.61 -11.13 -6.72
#